data_AF-A0A7U9TIE0-F1
#
_entry.id   AF-A0A7U9TIE0-F1
#
_cell.length_a   1.000
_cell.length_b   1.000
_cell.length_c   1.000
_cell.angle_alpha   90.00
_cell.angle_beta   90.00
_cell.angle_gamma   90.00
#
_symmetry.space_group_name_H-M   'P 1'
#
loop_
_entity.id
_entity.type
_entity.pdbx_description
1 polymer ?
#
loop_
_entity_poly.entity_id
_entity_poly.type
_entity_poly.pdbx_seq_one_letter_code
_entity_poly.pdbx_strand_id
1 'polypeptide(L)'
;MKYKIILKKEEEIIFDGKPIDLPIKKDVLKQKSFEMFGDEEPCIIHQVYIIEFFCDALVSRFKDNLDQEIKLSDSIEEIKFIDIKNIDQTTLIIRRK
;
A
#
# COMPACT_ATOMS: atom_id res chain seq x y z
N MET A 1 12.21 1.52 7.25
CA MET A 1 11.13 2.51 7.47
C MET A 1 10.32 2.18 8.73
N LYS A 2 10.06 3.16 9.61
CA LYS A 2 9.28 2.98 10.86
C LYS A 2 7.85 3.51 10.72
N TYR A 3 7.13 3.12 9.67
CA TYR A 3 5.72 3.47 9.50
C TYR A 3 4.87 2.23 9.75
N LYS A 4 3.69 2.43 10.31
CA LYS A 4 2.68 1.40 10.54
C LYS A 4 1.46 1.76 9.72
N ILE A 5 0.96 0.82 8.92
CA ILE A 5 -0.30 0.97 8.19
C ILE A 5 -1.37 0.19 8.95
N ILE A 6 -2.47 0.87 9.23
CA ILE A 6 -3.67 0.29 9.80
C ILE A 6 -4.77 0.48 8.77
N LEU A 7 -5.37 -0.62 8.33
CA LEU A 7 -6.55 -0.60 7.48
C LEU A 7 -7.75 -0.97 8.33
N LYS A 8 -8.72 -0.07 8.37
CA LYS A 8 -10.00 -0.27 9.04
C LYS A 8 -11.11 -0.29 8.02
N LYS A 9 -12.02 -1.25 8.12
CA LYS A 9 -13.28 -1.21 7.39
C LYS A 9 -14.39 -0.94 8.39
N GLU A 10 -15.03 0.21 8.25
CA GLU A 10 -16.09 0.68 9.17
C GLU A 10 -15.59 0.76 10.63
N GLU A 11 -15.59 -0.36 11.36
CA GLU A 11 -15.05 -0.49 12.73
C GLU A 11 -14.09 -1.69 12.92
N GLU A 12 -13.90 -2.53 11.88
CA GLU A 12 -13.06 -3.72 11.95
C GLU A 12 -11.66 -3.45 11.38
N ILE A 13 -10.61 -3.74 12.15
CA ILE A 13 -9.23 -3.65 11.67
C ILE A 13 -8.95 -4.86 10.78
N ILE A 14 -8.95 -4.65 9.47
CA ILE A 14 -8.64 -5.70 8.47
C ILE A 14 -7.13 -5.97 8.44
N PHE A 15 -6.32 -4.94 8.67
CA PHE A 15 -4.87 -5.07 8.61
C PHE A 15 -4.21 -4.14 9.62
N ASP A 16 -3.28 -4.69 10.39
CA ASP A 16 -2.45 -3.95 11.34
C ASP A 16 -1.00 -4.40 11.13
N GLY A 17 -0.20 -3.59 10.44
CA GLY A 17 1.08 -4.08 9.99
C GLY A 17 2.03 -3.02 9.47
N LYS A 18 3.14 -3.49 8.91
CA LYS A 18 4.06 -2.61 8.20
C LYS A 18 3.51 -2.36 6.79
N PRO A 19 3.86 -1.22 6.18
CA PRO A 19 3.59 -0.96 4.78
C PRO A 19 4.05 -2.10 3.86
N ILE A 20 5.21 -2.70 4.18
CA ILE A 20 5.80 -3.81 3.43
C ILE A 20 5.00 -5.12 3.47
N ASP A 21 4.09 -5.24 4.43
CA ASP A 21 3.30 -6.45 4.67
C ASP A 21 1.91 -6.32 4.02
N LEU A 22 1.63 -5.16 3.41
CA LEU A 22 0.38 -4.87 2.73
C LEU A 22 0.21 -5.85 1.56
N PRO A 23 -0.95 -6.54 1.44
CA PRO A 23 -1.20 -7.40 0.29
C PRO A 23 -1.34 -6.55 -0.97
N ILE A 24 -0.33 -6.58 -1.86
CA ILE A 24 -0.37 -5.92 -3.16
C ILE A 24 -0.74 -6.95 -4.24
N LYS A 25 -1.58 -6.55 -5.19
CA LYS A 25 -1.92 -7.34 -6.37
C LYS A 25 -0.67 -7.70 -7.15
N LYS A 26 -0.50 -8.99 -7.42
CA LYS A 26 0.61 -9.50 -8.23
C LYS A 26 0.69 -8.84 -9.60
N ASP A 27 -0.45 -8.49 -10.21
CA ASP A 27 -0.50 -7.74 -11.46
C ASP A 27 0.20 -6.37 -11.38
N VAL A 28 -0.02 -5.61 -10.30
CA VAL A 28 0.65 -4.32 -10.16
C VAL A 28 2.13 -4.49 -9.85
N LEU A 29 2.50 -5.49 -9.05
CA LEU A 29 3.91 -5.84 -8.85
C LEU A 29 4.59 -6.20 -10.17
N LYS A 30 3.93 -7.00 -11.02
CA LYS A 30 4.43 -7.38 -12.35
C LYS A 30 4.56 -6.18 -13.27
N GLN A 31 3.53 -5.34 -13.39
CA GLN A 31 3.60 -4.14 -14.22
C GLN A 31 4.72 -3.21 -13.75
N LYS A 32 4.81 -2.92 -12.44
CA LYS A 32 5.85 -2.03 -11.91
C LYS A 32 7.25 -2.62 -12.04
N SER A 33 7.38 -3.93 -11.86
CA SER A 33 8.63 -4.65 -12.08
C SER A 33 9.06 -4.55 -13.54
N PHE A 34 8.15 -4.78 -14.47
CA PHE A 34 8.42 -4.65 -15.89
C PHE A 34 8.79 -3.21 -16.27
N GLU A 35 8.09 -2.21 -15.73
CA GLU A 35 8.42 -0.79 -15.96
C GLU A 35 9.80 -0.39 -15.40
N MET A 36 10.17 -0.87 -14.21
CA MET A 36 11.41 -0.45 -13.53
C MET A 36 12.63 -1.30 -13.88
N PHE A 37 12.43 -2.61 -14.02
CA PHE A 37 13.49 -3.61 -14.16
C PHE A 37 13.42 -4.35 -15.51
N GLY A 38 12.30 -4.25 -16.24
CA GLY A 38 12.10 -4.99 -17.50
C GLY A 38 11.75 -6.47 -17.31
N ASP A 39 11.56 -6.92 -16.07
CA ASP A 39 11.25 -8.31 -15.72
C ASP A 39 9.74 -8.53 -15.59
N GLU A 40 9.19 -9.43 -16.42
CA GLU A 40 7.77 -9.86 -16.40
C GLU A 40 7.42 -10.67 -15.14
N GLU A 41 8.42 -11.28 -14.49
CA GLU A 41 8.25 -12.07 -13.28
C GLU A 41 9.12 -11.53 -12.14
N PRO A 42 8.58 -10.62 -11.30
CA PRO A 42 9.32 -10.13 -10.16
C PRO A 42 9.59 -11.26 -9.16
N CYS A 43 10.87 -11.59 -8.99
CA CYS A 43 11.37 -12.37 -7.86
C CYS A 43 10.99 -11.71 -6.52
N ILE A 44 11.03 -12.49 -5.43
CA ILE A 44 10.70 -12.02 -4.07
C ILE A 44 11.46 -10.73 -3.72
N ILE A 45 12.71 -10.60 -4.14
CA ILE A 45 13.53 -9.40 -3.92
C ILE A 45 12.95 -8.17 -4.64
N HIS A 46 12.57 -8.31 -5.91
CA HIS A 46 11.94 -7.24 -6.69
C HIS A 46 10.58 -6.87 -6.10
N GLN A 47 9.80 -7.84 -5.66
CA GLN A 47 8.52 -7.59 -5.00
C GLN A 47 8.72 -6.74 -3.73
N VAL A 48 9.64 -7.13 -2.85
CA VAL A 48 9.94 -6.38 -1.63
C VAL A 48 10.39 -4.95 -1.97
N TYR A 49 11.27 -4.79 -2.96
CA TYR A 49 11.74 -3.46 -3.36
C TYR A 49 10.61 -2.58 -3.91
N ILE A 50 9.76 -3.13 -4.78
CA ILE A 50 8.61 -2.43 -5.35
C ILE A 50 7.64 -2.04 -4.24
N ILE A 51 7.37 -2.94 -3.28
CA ILE A 51 6.53 -2.64 -2.12
C ILE A 51 7.15 -1.50 -1.31
N GLU A 52 8.46 -1.55 -1.01
CA GLU A 52 9.14 -0.46 -0.31
C GLU A 52 9.04 0.87 -1.09
N PHE A 53 9.19 0.83 -2.40
CA PHE A 53 9.05 2.01 -3.27
C PHE A 53 7.62 2.59 -3.22
N PHE A 54 6.59 1.74 -3.33
CA PHE A 54 5.20 2.16 -3.17
C PHE A 54 4.96 2.73 -1.78
N CYS A 55 5.51 2.11 -0.75
CA CYS A 55 5.36 2.58 0.62
C CYS A 55 6.06 3.91 0.85
N ASP A 56 7.24 4.14 0.27
CA ASP A 56 7.92 5.43 0.31
C ASP A 56 7.08 6.50 -0.40
N ALA A 57 6.62 6.22 -1.62
CA ALA A 57 5.77 7.12 -2.39
C ALA A 57 4.48 7.46 -1.63
N LEU A 58 3.84 6.45 -1.04
CA LEU A 58 2.61 6.59 -0.26
C LEU A 58 2.88 7.41 1.01
N VAL A 59 3.91 7.08 1.79
CA VAL A 59 4.30 7.86 2.97
C VAL A 59 4.68 9.29 2.60
N SER A 60 5.35 9.52 1.48
CA SER A 60 5.73 10.86 1.01
C SER A 60 4.50 11.67 0.65
N ARG A 61 3.52 11.05 -0.02
CA ARG A 61 2.25 11.67 -0.42
C ARG A 61 1.32 11.94 0.77
N PHE A 62 1.32 11.03 1.74
CA PHE A 62 0.53 11.13 2.97
C PHE A 62 1.34 11.64 4.17
N LYS A 63 2.54 12.19 3.94
CA LYS A 63 3.40 12.80 4.95
C LYS A 63 2.67 13.89 5.72
N ASP A 64 1.87 14.68 5.02
CA ASP A 64 1.06 15.77 5.58
C ASP A 64 -0.20 15.24 6.28
N ASN A 65 -0.60 13.99 6.02
CA ASN A 65 -1.76 13.31 6.60
C ASN A 65 -1.34 12.17 7.56
N LEU A 66 -0.18 12.30 8.20
CA LEU A 66 0.28 11.34 9.21
C LEU A 66 -0.68 11.31 10.41
N ASP A 67 -0.99 10.12 10.91
CA ASP A 67 -2.00 9.86 11.95
C ASP A 67 -3.45 10.23 11.56
N GLN A 68 -3.72 10.56 10.29
CA GLN A 68 -5.07 10.84 9.80
C GLN A 68 -5.71 9.61 9.15
N GLU A 69 -7.04 9.58 9.23
CA GLU A 69 -7.90 8.60 8.60
C GLU A 69 -8.12 8.97 7.13
N ILE A 70 -7.38 8.32 6.25
CA ILE A 70 -7.50 8.51 4.80
C ILE A 70 -8.52 7.50 4.28
N LYS A 71 -9.69 7.97 3.86
CA LYS A 71 -10.67 7.12 3.20
C LYS A 71 -10.14 6.70 1.84
N LEU A 72 -10.05 5.39 1.62
CA LEU A 72 -9.61 4.82 0.36
C LEU A 72 -10.59 5.14 -0.79
N SER A 73 -11.85 5.43 -0.47
CA SER A 73 -12.88 5.94 -1.41
C SER A 73 -12.45 7.23 -2.13
N ASP A 74 -11.61 8.06 -1.50
CA ASP A 74 -11.22 9.37 -2.06
C ASP A 74 -10.05 9.25 -3.05
N SER A 75 -9.27 8.16 -2.97
CA SER A 75 -8.03 8.00 -3.75
C SER A 75 -7.94 6.65 -4.48
N ILE A 76 -9.08 6.12 -4.91
CA ILE A 76 -9.27 4.78 -5.52
C ILE A 76 -8.25 4.42 -6.60
N GLU A 77 -7.80 5.37 -7.42
CA GLU A 77 -6.84 5.10 -8.49
C GLU A 77 -5.46 4.70 -7.99
N GLU A 78 -4.98 5.33 -6.92
CA GLU A 78 -3.65 5.05 -6.40
C GLU A 78 -3.62 3.77 -5.62
N ILE A 79 -4.66 3.42 -4.90
CA ILE A 79 -4.72 2.25 -4.01
C ILE A 79 -5.33 1.01 -4.68
N LYS A 80 -5.74 1.10 -5.96
CA LYS A 80 -6.19 -0.05 -6.77
C LYS A 80 -5.18 -1.21 -6.81
N PHE A 81 -3.92 -0.92 -6.50
CA PHE A 81 -2.86 -1.92 -6.36
C PHE A 81 -3.00 -2.82 -5.14
N ILE A 82 -3.73 -2.43 -4.11
CA ILE A 82 -3.86 -3.22 -2.89
C ILE A 82 -4.89 -4.33 -3.14
N ASP A 83 -4.53 -5.58 -2.82
CA ASP A 83 -5.40 -6.75 -2.96
C ASP A 83 -6.27 -6.93 -1.70
N ILE A 84 -7.22 -6.01 -1.49
CA ILE A 84 -8.17 -6.07 -0.38
C ILE A 84 -9.60 -6.08 -0.90
N LYS A 85 -10.41 -6.99 -0.35
CA LYS A 85 -11.85 -7.04 -0.62
C LYS A 85 -12.53 -5.78 -0.04
N ASN A 86 -13.31 -5.07 -0.87
CA ASN A 86 -14.05 -3.85 -0.51
C ASN A 86 -13.17 -2.63 -0.21
N ILE A 87 -12.23 -2.32 -1.11
CA ILE A 87 -11.31 -1.18 -0.95
C ILE A 87 -12.01 0.18 -0.82
N ASP A 88 -13.22 0.31 -1.36
CA ASP A 88 -14.00 1.55 -1.37
C ASP A 88 -14.46 1.98 0.04
N GLN A 89 -14.62 1.01 0.95
CA GLN A 89 -15.13 1.21 2.31
C GLN A 89 -14.03 1.13 3.38
N THR A 90 -12.77 1.02 2.97
CA THR A 90 -11.64 0.93 3.90
C THR A 90 -11.03 2.31 4.15
N THR A 91 -10.52 2.49 5.35
CA THR A 91 -9.80 3.68 5.79
C THR A 91 -8.37 3.25 6.08
N LEU A 92 -7.41 3.94 5.46
CA LEU A 92 -5.99 3.74 5.66
C LEU A 92 -5.47 4.80 6.63
N ILE A 93 -4.77 4.35 7.66
CA ILE A 93 -4.15 5.19 8.67
C ILE A 93 -2.67 4.88 8.67
N ILE A 94 -1.85 5.91 8.47
CA ILE A 94 -0.39 5.79 8.53
C ILE A 94 0.07 6.39 9.84
N ARG A 95 0.58 5.56 10.74
CA ARG A 95 1.22 6.00 11.98
C ARG A 95 2.73 5.95 11.86
N ARG A 96 3.41 6.98 12.35
CA ARG A 96 4.86 6.97 12.54
C ARG A 96 5.16 6.26 13.86
N LYS A 97 5.97 5.19 13.83
CA LYS A 97 6.38 4.41 15.02
C LYS A 97 7.78 4.82 15.50
#